data_AF-A0A857D611-F1
#
_entry.id   AF-A0A857D611-F1
#
_cell.length_a   1.000
_cell.length_b   1.000
_cell.length_c   1.000
_cell.angle_alpha   90.00
_cell.angle_beta   90.00
_cell.angle_gamma   90.00
#
_symmetry.space_group_name_H-M   'P 1'
#
loop_
_entity.id
_entity.type
_entity.pdbx_description
1 polymer ?
#
loop_
_entity_poly.entity_id
_entity_poly.type
_entity_poly.pdbx_seq_one_letter_code
_entity_poly.pdbx_strand_id
1 'polypeptide(L)'
;MNTKSFNIFPWLASLGVAWSLGFVYNVIYGGELSWLRMMYEEKSAIAARVEGPRRLIVTAGSGAHYSINSELMAKELGMPVVNFGLQGDIGLNVIAAMILEKARQGDVILLIPEYLMLMDEDGFNRGEGLWGSAPFSVAIGKPGLGEIPLKTMIEDTWLLGIPGMRPVTKSMVDLFTKGRMTGYLSDPITNTGDPTIVKERTGKWWQMTFDTPASAHSIKAIEKLKKDLEAKGATLVVSLPWVYAKNDGKTVANIRKSAEELSRVVPTIYDPKDLNIKTDSTIFADTHYHLLPPARIIRSEQLVSELKPLLNTTENKNP
;
A
#
# COMPACT_ATOMS: atom_id res chain seq x y z
N MET A 1 32.28 -35.98 -40.48
CA MET A 1 32.15 -34.90 -39.48
C MET A 1 31.06 -35.29 -38.51
N ASN A 2 31.41 -35.57 -37.26
CA ASN A 2 30.46 -36.01 -36.24
C ASN A 2 29.81 -34.78 -35.61
N THR A 3 28.61 -34.40 -36.06
CA THR A 3 27.84 -33.30 -35.47
C THR A 3 27.31 -33.78 -34.11
N LYS A 4 28.04 -33.51 -33.02
CA LYS A 4 27.51 -33.69 -31.68
C LYS A 4 26.20 -32.90 -31.59
N SER A 5 25.07 -33.59 -31.40
CA SER A 5 23.78 -32.94 -31.16
C SER A 5 23.90 -32.06 -29.91
N PHE A 6 23.62 -30.77 -30.05
CA PHE A 6 23.60 -29.85 -28.92
C PHE A 6 22.47 -30.25 -27.97
N ASN A 7 22.82 -30.84 -26.82
CA ASN A 7 21.85 -31.21 -25.80
C ASN A 7 21.54 -29.99 -24.93
N ILE A 8 20.34 -29.43 -25.06
CA ILE A 8 19.90 -28.24 -24.33
C ILE A 8 19.45 -28.53 -22.88
N PHE A 9 19.19 -29.80 -22.54
CA PHE A 9 18.62 -30.18 -21.23
C PHE A 9 19.47 -29.73 -20.02
N PRO A 10 20.81 -29.89 -20.00
CA PRO A 10 21.62 -29.41 -18.87
C PRO A 10 21.50 -27.91 -18.65
N TRP A 11 21.42 -27.13 -19.73
CA TRP A 11 21.28 -25.67 -19.66
C TRP A 11 19.92 -25.25 -19.11
N LEU A 12 18.84 -25.92 -19.54
CA LEU A 12 17.49 -25.68 -18.99
C LEU A 12 17.41 -26.06 -17.51
N ALA A 13 18.04 -27.17 -17.12
CA ALA A 13 18.12 -27.59 -15.72
C ALA A 13 18.88 -26.57 -14.86
N SER A 14 20.05 -26.11 -15.31
CA SER A 14 20.83 -25.08 -14.62
C SER A 14 20.06 -23.76 -14.50
N LEU A 15 19.37 -23.35 -15.56
CA LEU A 15 18.52 -22.15 -15.55
C LEU A 15 17.38 -22.29 -14.52
N GLY A 16 16.71 -23.44 -14.49
CA GLY A 16 15.65 -23.72 -13.52
C GLY A 16 16.14 -23.67 -12.08
N VAL A 17 17.32 -24.22 -11.79
CA VAL A 17 17.94 -24.15 -10.45
C VAL A 17 18.29 -22.71 -10.08
N ALA A 18 18.95 -21.96 -10.98
CA ALA A 18 19.33 -20.58 -10.74
C ALA A 18 18.10 -19.70 -10.48
N TRP A 19 17.06 -19.84 -11.30
CA TRP A 19 15.78 -19.14 -11.12
C TRP A 19 15.13 -19.51 -9.78
N SER A 20 15.12 -20.79 -9.41
CA SER A 20 14.54 -21.24 -8.14
C SER A 20 15.25 -20.65 -6.92
N LEU A 21 16.58 -20.58 -6.94
CA LEU A 21 17.37 -19.93 -5.89
C LEU A 21 17.06 -18.43 -5.81
N GLY A 22 16.96 -17.76 -6.96
CA GLY A 22 16.55 -16.36 -7.04
C GLY A 22 15.15 -16.13 -6.48
N PHE A 23 14.20 -17.00 -6.81
CA PHE A 23 12.83 -16.95 -6.34
C PHE A 23 12.78 -17.10 -4.82
N VAL A 24 13.47 -18.11 -4.27
CA VAL A 24 13.55 -18.33 -2.83
C VAL A 24 14.16 -17.11 -2.12
N TYR A 25 15.21 -16.51 -2.67
CA TYR A 25 15.77 -15.28 -2.10
C TYR A 25 14.77 -14.11 -2.13
N ASN A 26 14.18 -13.83 -3.30
CA ASN A 26 13.32 -12.68 -3.52
C ASN A 26 11.99 -12.76 -2.76
N VAL A 27 11.39 -13.95 -2.69
CA VAL A 27 10.03 -14.17 -2.15
C VAL A 27 10.05 -14.60 -0.68
N ILE A 28 11.04 -15.40 -0.26
CA ILE A 28 11.02 -16.04 1.06
C ILE A 28 11.92 -15.36 2.08
N TYR A 29 13.15 -15.00 1.72
CA TYR A 29 14.20 -14.78 2.72
C TYR A 29 14.82 -13.38 2.80
N GLY A 30 15.09 -12.71 1.69
CA GLY A 30 15.97 -11.53 1.71
C GLY A 30 15.59 -10.39 0.78
N GLY A 31 14.83 -10.68 -0.28
CA GLY A 31 14.36 -9.65 -1.19
C GLY A 31 13.36 -8.72 -0.53
N GLU A 32 13.28 -7.50 -1.04
CA GLU A 32 12.28 -6.52 -0.60
C GLU A 32 10.83 -7.02 -0.69
N LEU A 33 10.54 -7.86 -1.70
CA LEU A 33 9.26 -8.55 -1.83
C LEU A 33 8.99 -9.51 -0.65
N SER A 34 10.01 -10.20 -0.13
CA SER A 34 9.86 -11.05 1.06
C SER A 34 9.48 -10.24 2.30
N TRP A 35 10.06 -9.06 2.48
CA TRP A 35 9.70 -8.16 3.58
C TRP A 35 8.29 -7.61 3.42
N LEU A 36 7.88 -7.27 2.19
CA LEU A 36 6.51 -6.86 1.93
C LEU A 36 5.50 -7.98 2.24
N ARG A 37 5.81 -9.21 1.85
CA ARG A 37 5.01 -10.40 2.17
C ARG A 37 4.88 -10.58 3.68
N MET A 38 6.00 -10.52 4.41
CA MET A 38 6.00 -10.65 5.87
C MET A 38 5.19 -9.54 6.55
N MET A 39 5.33 -8.30 6.10
CA MET A 39 4.51 -7.17 6.59
C MET A 39 3.01 -7.42 6.34
N TYR A 40 2.65 -7.93 5.16
CA TYR A 40 1.25 -8.31 4.87
C TYR A 40 0.74 -9.43 5.79
N GLU A 41 1.54 -10.47 6.02
CA GLU A 41 1.19 -11.58 6.90
C GLU A 41 1.00 -11.10 8.35
N GLU A 42 1.90 -10.26 8.85
CA GLU A 42 1.82 -9.69 10.19
C GLU A 42 0.60 -8.78 10.36
N LYS A 43 0.39 -7.84 9.44
CA LYS A 43 -0.81 -6.97 9.45
C LYS A 43 -2.10 -7.77 9.28
N SER A 44 -2.07 -8.86 8.51
CA SER A 44 -3.20 -9.80 8.39
C SER A 44 -3.50 -10.49 9.71
N ALA A 45 -2.48 -10.90 10.47
CA ALA A 45 -2.65 -11.47 11.80
C ALA A 45 -3.18 -10.44 12.80
N ILE A 46 -2.70 -9.19 12.74
CA ILE A 46 -3.22 -8.07 13.55
C ILE A 46 -4.71 -7.83 13.24
N ALA A 47 -5.08 -7.74 11.98
CA ALA A 47 -6.48 -7.62 11.60
C ALA A 47 -7.29 -8.82 12.10
N ALA A 48 -6.82 -10.06 11.92
CA ALA A 48 -7.57 -11.24 12.32
C ALA A 48 -7.85 -11.33 13.83
N ARG A 49 -6.91 -10.89 14.68
CA ARG A 49 -7.04 -10.96 16.16
C ARG A 49 -7.87 -9.85 16.80
N VAL A 50 -8.21 -8.78 16.06
CA VAL A 50 -9.01 -7.69 16.60
C VAL A 50 -10.46 -8.14 16.74
N GLU A 51 -10.90 -8.31 17.98
CA GLU A 51 -12.27 -8.66 18.34
C GLU A 51 -13.19 -7.43 18.35
N GLY A 52 -14.49 -7.64 18.59
CA GLY A 52 -15.50 -6.59 18.69
C GLY A 52 -16.34 -6.39 17.41
N PRO A 53 -17.50 -5.72 17.54
CA PRO A 53 -18.47 -5.61 16.46
C PRO A 53 -18.08 -4.59 15.37
N ARG A 54 -17.16 -3.67 15.69
CA ARG A 54 -16.70 -2.60 14.79
C ARG A 54 -15.22 -2.34 15.00
N ARG A 55 -14.52 -2.07 13.91
CA ARG A 55 -13.13 -1.58 13.89
C ARG A 55 -12.93 -0.72 12.65
N LEU A 56 -11.92 0.14 12.71
CA LEU A 56 -11.42 0.87 11.57
C LEU A 56 -10.19 0.15 11.00
N ILE A 57 -10.18 -0.13 9.70
CA ILE A 57 -8.98 -0.59 9.00
C ILE A 57 -8.53 0.52 8.06
N VAL A 58 -7.35 1.09 8.32
CA VAL A 58 -6.72 2.08 7.44
C VAL A 58 -5.86 1.37 6.42
N THR A 59 -6.08 1.57 5.12
CA THR A 59 -5.35 0.85 4.07
C THR A 59 -5.05 1.72 2.87
N ALA A 60 -4.04 1.30 2.08
CA ALA A 60 -3.62 1.71 0.75
C ALA A 60 -2.11 1.42 0.62
N GLY A 61 -1.36 2.31 -0.03
CA GLY A 61 0.09 2.26 -0.16
C GLY A 61 0.85 2.74 1.06
N SER A 62 2.12 3.11 0.86
CA SER A 62 3.03 3.45 1.93
C SER A 62 2.67 4.79 2.60
N GLY A 63 2.03 5.70 1.86
CA GLY A 63 1.37 6.87 2.44
C GLY A 63 0.40 6.53 3.56
N ALA A 64 -0.43 5.47 3.45
CA ALA A 64 -1.29 5.03 4.54
C ALA A 64 -0.48 4.42 5.70
N HIS A 65 0.57 3.66 5.39
CA HIS A 65 1.41 3.03 6.40
C HIS A 65 2.09 4.06 7.31
N TYR A 66 2.63 5.14 6.74
CA TYR A 66 3.49 6.11 7.44
C TYR A 66 2.82 7.46 7.81
N SER A 67 1.50 7.61 7.66
CA SER A 67 0.81 8.91 7.90
C SER A 67 -0.06 8.99 9.15
N ILE A 68 -0.24 7.90 9.89
CA ILE A 68 -1.18 7.86 11.03
C ILE A 68 -0.53 7.40 12.34
N ASN A 69 -1.26 7.63 13.42
CA ASN A 69 -1.06 7.07 14.75
C ASN A 69 -2.37 6.36 15.15
N SER A 70 -2.39 5.04 14.96
CA SER A 70 -3.57 4.20 15.16
C SER A 70 -3.99 4.12 16.61
N GLU A 71 -3.07 4.17 17.57
CA GLU A 71 -3.39 4.17 19.00
C GLU A 71 -4.16 5.43 19.41
N LEU A 72 -3.72 6.60 18.94
CA LEU A 72 -4.43 7.86 19.13
C LEU A 72 -5.82 7.81 18.49
N MET A 73 -5.91 7.38 17.23
CA MET A 73 -7.20 7.26 16.54
C MET A 73 -8.15 6.31 17.29
N ALA A 74 -7.65 5.17 17.79
CA ALA A 74 -8.46 4.21 18.53
C ALA A 74 -9.02 4.78 19.83
N LYS A 75 -8.18 5.51 20.57
CA LYS A 75 -8.59 6.21 21.80
C LYS A 75 -9.68 7.25 21.51
N GLU A 76 -9.50 8.05 20.46
CA GLU A 76 -10.40 9.16 20.14
C GLU A 76 -11.72 8.74 19.49
N LEU A 77 -11.72 7.61 18.78
CA LEU A 77 -12.91 7.05 18.12
C LEU A 77 -13.65 6.03 19.00
N GLY A 78 -13.04 5.56 20.08
CA GLY A 78 -13.64 4.53 20.94
C GLY A 78 -13.80 3.18 20.27
N MET A 79 -13.02 2.89 19.22
CA MET A 79 -13.03 1.61 18.51
C MET A 79 -11.61 1.17 18.11
N PRO A 80 -11.34 -0.13 17.95
CA PRO A 80 -10.05 -0.59 17.47
C PRO A 80 -9.70 0.00 16.09
N VAL A 81 -8.44 0.40 15.92
CA VAL A 81 -7.88 0.89 14.65
C VAL A 81 -6.71 0.00 14.25
N VAL A 82 -6.74 -0.51 13.02
CA VAL A 82 -5.67 -1.31 12.43
C VAL A 82 -5.08 -0.56 11.25
N ASN A 83 -3.79 -0.26 11.30
CA ASN A 83 -3.03 0.21 10.16
C ASN A 83 -2.66 -0.98 9.27
N PHE A 84 -3.37 -1.08 8.17
CA PHE A 84 -3.17 -2.03 7.09
C PHE A 84 -2.61 -1.33 5.83
N GLY A 85 -1.91 -0.20 5.98
CA GLY A 85 -1.12 0.37 4.90
C GLY A 85 0.08 -0.51 4.57
N LEU A 86 0.38 -0.65 3.28
CA LEU A 86 1.47 -1.49 2.75
C LEU A 86 2.36 -0.67 1.81
N GLN A 87 2.76 -1.21 0.66
CA GLN A 87 3.57 -0.53 -0.35
C GLN A 87 2.70 0.04 -1.48
N GLY A 88 3.05 1.22 -1.98
CA GLY A 88 2.33 1.92 -3.04
C GLY A 88 2.32 1.18 -4.38
N ASP A 89 3.39 0.44 -4.66
CA ASP A 89 3.58 -0.29 -5.92
C ASP A 89 2.70 -1.53 -6.09
N ILE A 90 1.95 -1.93 -5.06
CA ILE A 90 1.03 -3.08 -5.14
C ILE A 90 -0.14 -2.79 -6.09
N GLY A 91 -0.51 -1.52 -6.28
CA GLY A 91 -1.63 -1.10 -7.11
C GLY A 91 -3.00 -1.23 -6.44
N LEU A 92 -3.95 -0.42 -6.92
CA LEU A 92 -5.27 -0.25 -6.30
C LEU A 92 -6.12 -1.52 -6.38
N ASN A 93 -6.08 -2.25 -7.50
CA ASN A 93 -6.94 -3.44 -7.68
C ASN A 93 -6.57 -4.55 -6.69
N VAL A 94 -5.27 -4.75 -6.47
CA VAL A 94 -4.77 -5.75 -5.53
C VAL A 94 -5.10 -5.33 -4.09
N ILE A 95 -4.85 -4.07 -3.72
CA ILE A 95 -5.22 -3.52 -2.40
C ILE A 95 -6.72 -3.69 -2.14
N ALA A 96 -7.57 -3.35 -3.12
CA ALA A 96 -9.02 -3.49 -3.02
C ALA A 96 -9.45 -4.94 -2.80
N ALA A 97 -8.88 -5.89 -3.55
CA ALA A 97 -9.17 -7.31 -3.39
C ALA A 97 -8.70 -7.83 -2.02
N MET A 98 -7.51 -7.44 -1.57
CA MET A 98 -6.99 -7.84 -0.25
C MET A 98 -7.87 -7.34 0.89
N ILE A 99 -8.26 -6.06 0.87
CA ILE A 99 -9.07 -5.52 1.96
C ILE A 99 -10.46 -6.12 1.97
N LEU A 100 -11.04 -6.42 0.81
CA LEU A 100 -12.33 -7.10 0.70
C LEU A 100 -12.29 -8.49 1.35
N GLU A 101 -11.18 -9.23 1.26
CA GLU A 101 -11.02 -10.52 1.95
C GLU A 101 -10.92 -10.39 3.47
N LYS A 102 -10.38 -9.27 3.97
CA LYS A 102 -10.21 -9.03 5.41
C LYS A 102 -11.43 -8.39 6.07
N ALA A 103 -12.23 -7.65 5.29
CA ALA A 103 -13.39 -6.94 5.79
C ALA A 103 -14.46 -7.91 6.31
N ARG A 104 -14.99 -7.57 7.49
CA ARG A 104 -16.15 -8.24 8.10
C ARG A 104 -17.30 -7.25 8.30
N GLN A 105 -18.47 -7.77 8.62
CA GLN A 105 -19.62 -6.96 9.01
C GLN A 105 -19.25 -5.97 10.12
N GLY A 106 -19.68 -4.72 9.96
CA GLY A 106 -19.42 -3.63 10.90
C GLY A 106 -18.07 -2.93 10.71
N ASP A 107 -17.15 -3.47 9.90
CA ASP A 107 -15.88 -2.80 9.64
C ASP A 107 -16.08 -1.47 8.92
N VAL A 108 -15.27 -0.48 9.30
CA VAL A 108 -15.07 0.73 8.52
C VAL A 108 -13.71 0.65 7.87
N ILE A 109 -13.68 0.77 6.55
CA ILE A 109 -12.46 0.79 5.76
C ILE A 109 -12.15 2.25 5.43
N LEU A 110 -11.00 2.74 5.88
CA LEU A 110 -10.46 4.04 5.48
C LEU A 110 -9.37 3.81 4.44
N LEU A 111 -9.70 4.07 3.18
CA LEU A 111 -8.75 4.02 2.07
C LEU A 111 -8.05 5.38 1.92
N ILE A 112 -6.71 5.41 1.98
CA ILE A 112 -5.91 6.64 1.79
C ILE A 112 -5.01 6.47 0.55
N PRO A 113 -5.57 6.50 -0.67
CA PRO A 113 -4.83 6.15 -1.87
C PRO A 113 -3.84 7.25 -2.24
N GLU A 114 -2.60 6.86 -2.57
CA GLU A 114 -1.60 7.79 -3.11
C GLU A 114 -2.01 8.22 -4.52
N TYR A 115 -1.55 9.40 -4.97
CA TYR A 115 -1.91 9.90 -6.30
C TYR A 115 -1.39 9.01 -7.43
N LEU A 116 -0.28 8.30 -7.21
CA LEU A 116 0.21 7.29 -8.17
C LEU A 116 -0.84 6.19 -8.42
N MET A 117 -1.65 5.83 -7.42
CA MET A 117 -2.73 4.86 -7.58
C MET A 117 -3.97 5.52 -8.19
N LEU A 118 -4.29 6.73 -7.74
CA LEU A 118 -5.47 7.44 -8.25
C LEU A 118 -5.34 7.75 -9.74
N MET A 119 -4.16 8.13 -10.22
CA MET A 119 -3.90 8.47 -11.62
C MET A 119 -3.60 7.25 -12.50
N ASP A 120 -3.50 6.05 -11.93
CA ASP A 120 -3.20 4.84 -12.68
C ASP A 120 -4.37 4.40 -13.56
N GLU A 121 -4.10 3.98 -14.80
CA GLU A 121 -5.14 3.76 -15.82
C GLU A 121 -5.65 2.30 -15.87
N ASP A 122 -4.95 1.35 -15.23
CA ASP A 122 -5.34 -0.07 -15.23
C ASP A 122 -5.45 -0.69 -13.83
N GLY A 123 -5.04 0.04 -12.79
CA GLY A 123 -5.09 -0.36 -11.39
C GLY A 123 -3.99 -1.35 -11.00
N PHE A 124 -3.05 -1.61 -11.92
CA PHE A 124 -1.89 -2.45 -11.73
C PHE A 124 -0.65 -1.58 -11.77
N ASN A 125 -0.12 -1.27 -10.60
CA ASN A 125 1.18 -0.64 -10.56
C ASN A 125 2.25 -1.71 -10.87
N ARG A 126 3.03 -1.45 -11.90
CA ARG A 126 4.13 -2.33 -12.35
C ARG A 126 5.39 -2.10 -11.53
N GLY A 127 5.44 -1.04 -10.73
CA GLY A 127 6.53 -0.69 -9.81
C GLY A 127 7.90 -0.61 -10.48
N GLU A 128 8.94 -0.33 -9.70
CA GLU A 128 10.30 -0.66 -10.10
C GLU A 128 10.62 -2.10 -9.68
N GLY A 129 10.35 -3.08 -10.56
CA GLY A 129 10.74 -4.47 -10.36
C GLY A 129 9.75 -5.29 -9.52
N LEU A 130 10.21 -5.84 -8.39
CA LEU A 130 9.48 -6.91 -7.67
C LEU A 130 8.38 -6.42 -6.71
N TRP A 131 8.06 -5.13 -6.72
CA TRP A 131 7.05 -4.54 -5.83
C TRP A 131 5.64 -4.48 -6.44
N GLY A 132 5.53 -4.77 -7.73
CA GLY A 132 4.30 -4.65 -8.50
C GLY A 132 3.20 -5.62 -8.06
N SER A 133 2.01 -5.39 -8.61
CA SER A 133 0.81 -6.21 -8.38
C SER A 133 1.06 -7.71 -8.55
N ALA A 134 1.66 -8.14 -9.67
CA ALA A 134 1.87 -9.55 -9.97
C ALA A 134 2.89 -10.22 -9.03
N PRO A 135 4.14 -9.71 -8.89
CA PRO A 135 5.11 -10.26 -7.94
C PRO A 135 4.55 -10.42 -6.53
N PHE A 136 3.85 -9.39 -6.04
CA PHE A 136 3.24 -9.40 -4.72
C PHE A 136 2.13 -10.45 -4.58
N SER A 137 1.21 -10.53 -5.55
CA SER A 137 0.12 -11.53 -5.53
C SER A 137 0.65 -12.98 -5.50
N VAL A 138 1.74 -13.26 -6.23
CA VAL A 138 2.42 -14.56 -6.20
C VAL A 138 3.06 -14.80 -4.84
N ALA A 139 3.76 -13.79 -4.29
CA ALA A 139 4.47 -13.91 -3.03
C ALA A 139 3.54 -14.27 -1.86
N ILE A 140 2.32 -13.72 -1.82
CA ILE A 140 1.32 -14.04 -0.79
C ILE A 140 0.51 -15.32 -1.08
N GLY A 141 0.87 -16.07 -2.13
CA GLY A 141 0.20 -17.32 -2.51
C GLY A 141 -1.17 -17.14 -3.16
N LYS A 142 -1.45 -15.95 -3.72
CA LYS A 142 -2.73 -15.61 -4.37
C LYS A 142 -2.51 -15.07 -5.79
N PRO A 143 -1.96 -15.89 -6.71
CA PRO A 143 -1.71 -15.44 -8.07
C PRO A 143 -3.00 -14.96 -8.73
N GLY A 144 -2.97 -13.77 -9.34
CA GLY A 144 -4.12 -13.18 -10.02
C GLY A 144 -5.07 -12.38 -9.12
N LEU A 145 -4.75 -12.23 -7.82
CA LEU A 145 -5.48 -11.33 -6.93
C LEU A 145 -5.54 -9.92 -7.53
N GLY A 146 -6.72 -9.30 -7.56
CA GLY A 146 -6.93 -7.99 -8.19
C GLY A 146 -7.21 -8.06 -9.70
N GLU A 147 -7.51 -9.23 -10.26
CA GLU A 147 -7.83 -9.43 -11.68
C GLU A 147 -6.65 -9.12 -12.63
N ILE A 148 -5.43 -9.38 -12.15
CA ILE A 148 -4.21 -9.12 -12.91
C ILE A 148 -4.23 -9.94 -14.22
N PRO A 149 -3.97 -9.31 -15.39
CA PRO A 149 -3.95 -10.01 -16.66
C PRO A 149 -2.96 -11.18 -16.65
N LEU A 150 -3.39 -12.34 -17.17
CA LEU A 150 -2.57 -13.56 -17.20
C LEU A 150 -1.21 -13.32 -17.86
N LYS A 151 -1.17 -12.51 -18.93
CA LYS A 151 0.09 -12.15 -19.60
C LYS A 151 1.06 -11.45 -18.63
N THR A 152 0.59 -10.43 -17.91
CA THR A 152 1.39 -9.70 -16.91
C THR A 152 1.81 -10.63 -15.77
N MET A 153 0.92 -11.49 -15.30
CA MET A 153 1.26 -12.52 -14.30
C MET A 153 2.41 -13.42 -14.78
N ILE A 154 2.35 -13.92 -16.02
CA ILE A 154 3.40 -14.78 -16.58
C ILE A 154 4.71 -14.01 -16.71
N GLU A 155 4.68 -12.79 -17.28
CA GLU A 155 5.87 -11.95 -17.50
C GLU A 155 6.57 -11.61 -16.18
N ASP A 156 5.83 -11.15 -15.18
CA ASP A 156 6.41 -10.70 -13.92
C ASP A 156 6.83 -11.87 -13.01
N THR A 157 6.18 -13.03 -13.13
CA THR A 157 6.60 -14.24 -12.42
C THR A 157 8.01 -14.64 -12.83
N TRP A 158 8.40 -14.46 -14.10
CA TRP A 158 9.77 -14.76 -14.52
C TRP A 158 10.80 -13.88 -13.80
N LEU A 159 10.47 -12.62 -13.51
CA LEU A 159 11.37 -11.69 -12.81
C LEU A 159 11.62 -12.11 -11.36
N LEU A 160 10.71 -12.84 -10.72
CA LEU A 160 10.86 -13.30 -9.34
C LEU A 160 12.12 -14.15 -9.14
N GLY A 161 12.58 -14.88 -10.15
CA GLY A 161 13.80 -15.69 -10.07
C GLY A 161 15.08 -14.96 -10.44
N ILE A 162 15.03 -13.65 -10.72
CA ILE A 162 16.19 -12.85 -11.11
C ILE A 162 16.54 -11.89 -9.96
N PRO A 163 17.45 -12.27 -9.04
CA PRO A 163 17.81 -11.42 -7.92
C PRO A 163 18.76 -10.30 -8.38
N GLY A 164 18.54 -9.09 -7.85
CA GLY A 164 19.47 -7.99 -8.06
C GLY A 164 20.78 -8.22 -7.29
N MET A 165 21.93 -8.04 -7.96
CA MET A 165 23.24 -8.22 -7.32
C MET A 165 23.47 -7.30 -6.11
N ARG A 166 23.02 -6.03 -6.19
CA ARG A 166 23.15 -5.08 -5.08
C ARG A 166 22.36 -5.53 -3.83
N PRO A 167 21.06 -5.84 -3.92
CA PRO A 167 20.31 -6.45 -2.81
C PRO A 167 20.98 -7.69 -2.23
N VAL A 168 21.42 -8.63 -3.07
CA VAL A 168 22.07 -9.87 -2.61
C VAL A 168 23.35 -9.56 -1.82
N THR A 169 24.24 -8.72 -2.36
CA THR A 169 25.46 -8.32 -1.67
C THR A 169 25.15 -7.63 -0.34
N LYS A 170 24.16 -6.73 -0.31
CA LYS A 170 23.72 -6.08 0.93
C LYS A 170 23.23 -7.11 1.94
N SER A 171 22.37 -8.06 1.54
CA SER A 171 21.86 -9.12 2.41
C SER A 171 22.98 -9.98 2.99
N MET A 172 23.99 -10.33 2.21
CA MET A 172 25.16 -11.08 2.71
C MET A 172 25.95 -10.26 3.73
N VAL A 173 26.24 -8.98 3.43
CA VAL A 173 26.91 -8.07 4.37
C VAL A 173 26.12 -7.94 5.67
N ASP A 174 24.80 -7.73 5.59
CA ASP A 174 23.93 -7.65 6.76
C ASP A 174 23.96 -8.94 7.58
N LEU A 175 23.93 -10.12 6.94
CA LEU A 175 24.03 -11.40 7.64
C LEU A 175 25.36 -11.53 8.40
N PHE A 176 26.49 -11.16 7.78
CA PHE A 176 27.81 -11.20 8.42
C PHE A 176 27.99 -10.15 9.52
N THR A 177 27.44 -8.95 9.34
CA THR A 177 27.68 -7.81 10.25
C THR A 177 26.64 -7.69 11.36
N LYS A 178 25.39 -8.12 11.12
CA LYS A 178 24.24 -7.96 12.03
C LYS A 178 23.62 -9.29 12.46
N GLY A 179 24.06 -10.42 11.89
CA GLY A 179 23.46 -11.74 12.14
C GLY A 179 22.07 -11.95 11.52
N ARG A 180 21.57 -10.97 10.75
CA ARG A 180 20.27 -11.02 10.07
C ARG A 180 20.27 -10.14 8.82
N MET A 181 19.49 -10.52 7.81
CA MET A 181 19.24 -9.67 6.64
C MET A 181 18.27 -8.54 7.00
N THR A 182 18.44 -7.36 6.38
CA THR A 182 17.54 -6.21 6.57
C THR A 182 17.12 -5.59 5.25
N GLY A 183 15.93 -5.00 5.21
CA GLY A 183 15.32 -4.38 4.04
C GLY A 183 14.60 -3.08 4.39
N TYR A 184 14.07 -2.41 3.38
CA TYR A 184 13.29 -1.20 3.60
C TYR A 184 11.97 -1.49 4.34
N LEU A 185 11.33 -2.63 4.08
CA LEU A 185 10.09 -3.02 4.78
C LEU A 185 10.31 -4.01 5.93
N SER A 186 11.55 -4.28 6.34
CA SER A 186 11.84 -5.26 7.40
C SER A 186 11.73 -4.68 8.82
N ASP A 187 11.29 -3.43 8.96
CA ASP A 187 11.20 -2.78 10.26
C ASP A 187 10.01 -3.29 11.07
N PRO A 188 10.13 -3.37 12.41
CA PRO A 188 9.02 -3.79 13.24
C PRO A 188 7.85 -2.81 13.17
N ILE A 189 6.65 -3.35 13.39
CA ILE A 189 5.40 -2.61 13.50
C ILE A 189 4.81 -2.74 14.90
N THR A 190 3.97 -1.79 15.30
CA THR A 190 3.23 -1.85 16.57
C THR A 190 2.18 -2.97 16.53
N ASN A 191 1.57 -3.25 17.68
CA ASN A 191 0.46 -4.19 17.77
C ASN A 191 -0.81 -3.75 17.00
N THR A 192 -0.87 -2.50 16.56
CA THR A 192 -1.90 -1.91 15.68
C THR A 192 -1.45 -1.78 14.22
N GLY A 193 -0.19 -2.10 13.91
CA GLY A 193 0.38 -2.12 12.56
C GLY A 193 1.10 -0.84 12.11
N ASP A 194 1.34 0.10 13.02
CA ASP A 194 2.07 1.34 12.72
C ASP A 194 3.58 1.11 12.65
N PRO A 195 4.33 1.83 11.80
CA PRO A 195 5.78 1.71 11.71
C PRO A 195 6.47 2.30 12.94
N THR A 196 7.38 1.56 13.56
CA THR A 196 8.12 2.03 14.75
C THR A 196 9.42 2.76 14.42
N ILE A 197 9.90 2.64 13.18
CA ILE A 197 11.14 3.26 12.70
C ILE A 197 10.81 4.38 11.72
N VAL A 198 11.51 5.50 11.87
CA VAL A 198 11.45 6.64 10.95
C VAL A 198 12.70 6.62 10.08
N LYS A 199 12.50 6.71 8.76
CA LYS A 199 13.58 6.84 7.79
C LYS A 199 13.53 8.25 7.24
N GLU A 200 14.64 8.96 7.34
CA GLU A 200 14.72 10.34 6.89
C GLU A 200 15.40 10.44 5.53
N ARG A 201 14.91 11.37 4.71
CA ARG A 201 15.47 11.69 3.41
C ARG A 201 16.86 12.28 3.60
N THR A 202 17.85 11.73 2.89
CA THR A 202 19.20 12.30 2.83
C THR A 202 19.40 13.22 1.61
N GLY A 203 18.57 13.06 0.58
CA GLY A 203 18.59 13.87 -0.64
C GLY A 203 17.78 15.16 -0.54
N LYS A 204 17.92 16.03 -1.55
CA LYS A 204 17.15 17.27 -1.65
C LYS A 204 15.66 16.98 -1.84
N TRP A 205 14.82 17.79 -1.20
CA TRP A 205 13.39 17.81 -1.41
C TRP A 205 13.02 18.55 -2.70
N TRP A 206 11.96 18.08 -3.35
CA TRP A 206 11.26 18.78 -4.43
C TRP A 206 9.76 18.61 -4.20
N GLN A 207 8.95 19.56 -4.65
CA GLN A 207 7.49 19.44 -4.54
C GLN A 207 6.95 18.61 -5.71
N MET A 208 6.06 17.66 -5.43
CA MET A 208 5.34 16.94 -6.49
C MET A 208 4.36 17.87 -7.22
N THR A 209 4.09 17.54 -8.49
CA THR A 209 3.01 18.12 -9.28
C THR A 209 2.09 17.00 -9.74
N PHE A 210 0.81 17.33 -9.93
CA PHE A 210 -0.19 16.39 -10.43
C PHE A 210 -0.77 16.94 -11.73
N ASP A 211 -0.40 16.31 -12.84
CA ASP A 211 -0.74 16.78 -14.17
C ASP A 211 -2.10 16.27 -14.67
N THR A 212 -2.59 15.20 -14.06
CA THR A 212 -3.90 14.59 -14.32
C THR A 212 -4.66 14.38 -13.00
N PRO A 213 -6.00 14.36 -13.03
CA PRO A 213 -6.82 13.94 -11.90
C PRO A 213 -6.81 12.41 -11.76
N ALA A 214 -7.54 11.89 -10.78
CA ALA A 214 -7.86 10.47 -10.68
C ALA A 214 -8.44 9.94 -12.00
N SER A 215 -7.96 8.77 -12.42
CA SER A 215 -8.36 8.10 -13.66
C SER A 215 -9.79 7.58 -13.55
N ALA A 216 -10.42 7.36 -14.71
CA ALA A 216 -11.74 6.73 -14.74
C ALA A 216 -11.71 5.29 -14.19
N HIS A 217 -10.58 4.60 -14.36
CA HIS A 217 -10.37 3.26 -13.80
C HIS A 217 -10.41 3.30 -12.26
N SER A 218 -9.62 4.18 -11.64
CA SER A 218 -9.50 4.25 -10.18
C SER A 218 -10.81 4.66 -9.51
N ILE A 219 -11.57 5.59 -10.11
CA ILE A 219 -12.91 5.94 -9.61
C ILE A 219 -13.84 4.72 -9.66
N LYS A 220 -13.87 3.97 -10.77
CA LYS A 220 -14.70 2.75 -10.89
C LYS A 220 -14.26 1.64 -9.94
N ALA A 221 -12.96 1.46 -9.75
CA ALA A 221 -12.42 0.46 -8.82
C ALA A 221 -12.83 0.76 -7.37
N ILE A 222 -12.77 2.03 -6.95
CA ILE A 222 -13.22 2.48 -5.62
C ILE A 222 -14.73 2.35 -5.47
N GLU A 223 -15.51 2.72 -6.50
CA GLU A 223 -16.97 2.54 -6.48
C GLU A 223 -17.35 1.05 -6.37
N LYS A 224 -16.65 0.17 -7.10
CA LYS A 224 -16.85 -1.28 -7.01
C LYS A 224 -16.49 -1.78 -5.60
N LEU A 225 -15.34 -1.38 -5.06
CA LEU A 225 -14.93 -1.74 -3.71
C LEU A 225 -15.97 -1.32 -2.67
N LYS A 226 -16.54 -0.11 -2.78
CA LYS A 226 -17.63 0.35 -1.91
C LYS A 226 -18.81 -0.62 -1.95
N LYS A 227 -19.30 -0.96 -3.15
CA LYS A 227 -20.44 -1.88 -3.33
C LYS A 227 -20.16 -3.26 -2.73
N ASP A 228 -18.96 -3.79 -2.97
CA ASP A 228 -18.55 -5.11 -2.48
C ASP A 228 -18.41 -5.13 -0.94
N LEU A 229 -17.92 -4.04 -0.33
CA LEU A 229 -17.85 -3.89 1.13
C LEU A 229 -19.24 -3.73 1.75
N GLU A 230 -20.12 -2.93 1.13
CA GLU A 230 -21.51 -2.75 1.57
C GLU A 230 -22.28 -4.09 1.56
N ALA A 231 -22.05 -4.92 0.54
CA ALA A 231 -22.60 -6.28 0.48
C ALA A 231 -22.13 -7.19 1.62
N LYS A 232 -20.97 -6.89 2.24
CA LYS A 232 -20.46 -7.56 3.45
C LYS A 232 -20.88 -6.89 4.75
N GLY A 233 -21.70 -5.83 4.69
CA GLY A 233 -22.07 -5.03 5.85
C GLY A 233 -20.92 -4.17 6.39
N ALA A 234 -19.91 -3.89 5.58
CA ALA A 234 -18.81 -2.96 5.89
C ALA A 234 -19.03 -1.61 5.19
N THR A 235 -18.37 -0.56 5.67
CA THR A 235 -18.45 0.80 5.11
C THR A 235 -17.12 1.23 4.53
N LEU A 236 -17.10 1.86 3.36
CA LEU A 236 -15.91 2.50 2.79
C LEU A 236 -15.96 4.02 2.97
N VAL A 237 -14.85 4.58 3.43
CA VAL A 237 -14.54 6.03 3.40
C VAL A 237 -13.19 6.20 2.71
N VAL A 238 -13.08 7.20 1.83
CA VAL A 238 -11.81 7.59 1.21
C VAL A 238 -11.29 8.86 1.88
N SER A 239 -9.99 8.95 2.15
CA SER A 239 -9.35 10.21 2.47
C SER A 239 -8.29 10.57 1.44
N LEU A 240 -8.24 11.83 1.03
CA LEU A 240 -7.09 12.31 0.26
C LEU A 240 -5.83 12.24 1.14
N PRO A 241 -4.69 11.78 0.63
CA PRO A 241 -3.47 11.73 1.40
C PRO A 241 -2.97 13.14 1.71
N TRP A 242 -2.27 13.30 2.85
CA TRP A 242 -1.34 14.43 2.99
C TRP A 242 -0.18 14.22 2.03
N VAL A 243 0.12 15.24 1.22
CA VAL A 243 1.16 15.14 0.21
C VAL A 243 2.03 16.38 0.16
N TYR A 244 3.35 16.17 0.08
CA TYR A 244 4.30 17.23 -0.19
C TYR A 244 4.24 17.61 -1.67
N ALA A 245 3.48 18.64 -1.99
CA ALA A 245 3.21 19.02 -3.38
C ALA A 245 3.17 20.52 -3.57
N LYS A 246 3.28 20.92 -4.84
CA LYS A 246 3.27 22.32 -5.23
C LYS A 246 1.85 22.83 -5.19
N ASN A 247 1.62 23.93 -4.49
CA ASN A 247 0.33 24.60 -4.45
C ASN A 247 0.16 25.55 -5.65
N ASP A 248 0.22 24.99 -6.87
CA ASP A 248 -0.02 25.73 -8.11
C ASP A 248 -1.38 25.42 -8.73
N GLY A 249 -1.84 26.29 -9.63
CA GLY A 249 -3.19 26.20 -10.19
C GLY A 249 -3.49 24.87 -10.89
N LYS A 250 -2.51 24.25 -11.55
CA LYS A 250 -2.68 22.97 -12.24
C LYS A 250 -2.83 21.83 -11.24
N THR A 251 -1.91 21.74 -10.27
CA THR A 251 -1.90 20.72 -9.23
C THR A 251 -3.17 20.80 -8.38
N VAL A 252 -3.56 22.00 -7.93
CA VAL A 252 -4.79 22.24 -7.17
C VAL A 252 -6.02 21.85 -7.97
N ALA A 253 -6.11 22.21 -9.25
CA ALA A 253 -7.26 21.88 -10.09
C ALA A 253 -7.42 20.36 -10.26
N ASN A 254 -6.34 19.63 -10.48
CA ASN A 254 -6.38 18.17 -10.65
C ASN A 254 -6.68 17.42 -9.35
N ILE A 255 -6.12 17.86 -8.22
CA ILE A 255 -6.46 17.31 -6.91
C ILE A 255 -7.94 17.58 -6.60
N ARG A 256 -8.41 18.81 -6.82
CA ARG A 256 -9.81 19.18 -6.59
C ARG A 256 -10.76 18.33 -7.43
N LYS A 257 -10.46 18.18 -8.73
CA LYS A 257 -11.25 17.32 -9.61
C LYS A 257 -11.26 15.86 -9.13
N SER A 258 -10.12 15.34 -8.66
CA SER A 258 -10.07 14.00 -8.05
C SER A 258 -10.99 13.89 -6.84
N ALA A 259 -10.95 14.88 -5.95
CA ALA A 259 -11.80 14.94 -4.75
C ALA A 259 -13.28 14.98 -5.12
N GLU A 260 -13.66 15.79 -6.11
CA GLU A 260 -15.04 15.92 -6.61
C GLU A 260 -15.54 14.60 -7.22
N GLU A 261 -14.77 13.95 -8.08
CA GLU A 261 -15.15 12.68 -8.70
C GLU A 261 -15.25 11.55 -7.67
N LEU A 262 -14.32 11.48 -6.71
CA LEU A 262 -14.40 10.53 -5.59
C LEU A 262 -15.64 10.77 -4.73
N SER A 263 -15.93 12.03 -4.38
CA SER A 263 -17.08 12.41 -3.54
C SER A 263 -18.42 12.04 -4.16
N ARG A 264 -18.51 11.87 -5.48
CA ARG A 264 -19.72 11.41 -6.17
C ARG A 264 -20.02 9.93 -5.94
N VAL A 265 -19.00 9.11 -5.68
CA VAL A 265 -19.13 7.65 -5.60
C VAL A 265 -18.93 7.10 -4.19
N VAL A 266 -18.17 7.81 -3.34
CA VAL A 266 -17.83 7.37 -1.98
C VAL A 266 -17.68 8.57 -1.03
N PRO A 267 -18.07 8.46 0.26
CA PRO A 267 -17.74 9.48 1.25
C PRO A 267 -16.23 9.75 1.25
N THR A 268 -15.87 11.00 0.93
CA THR A 268 -14.48 11.41 0.74
C THR A 268 -14.15 12.54 1.71
N ILE A 269 -13.08 12.39 2.50
CA ILE A 269 -12.66 13.35 3.53
C ILE A 269 -11.30 13.98 3.23
N TYR A 270 -11.22 15.30 3.41
CA TYR A 270 -10.03 16.12 3.20
C TYR A 270 -10.28 17.54 3.75
N ASP A 271 -9.22 18.32 3.99
CA ASP A 271 -9.37 19.74 4.30
C ASP A 271 -9.72 20.52 3.02
N PRO A 272 -10.90 21.16 2.91
CA PRO A 272 -11.30 21.86 1.70
C PRO A 272 -10.47 23.11 1.41
N LYS A 273 -9.75 23.66 2.39
CA LYS A 273 -8.93 24.87 2.24
C LYS A 273 -7.66 24.59 1.44
N ASP A 274 -6.99 23.48 1.72
CA ASP A 274 -5.70 23.14 1.12
C ASP A 274 -5.70 21.80 0.36
N LEU A 275 -6.81 21.07 0.36
CA LEU A 275 -6.97 19.76 -0.27
C LEU A 275 -5.94 18.72 0.21
N ASN A 276 -5.48 18.88 1.46
CA ASN A 276 -4.38 18.12 2.07
C ASN A 276 -3.00 18.30 1.39
N ILE A 277 -2.83 19.34 0.56
CA ILE A 277 -1.54 19.72 -0.02
C ILE A 277 -0.69 20.41 1.04
N LYS A 278 0.50 19.91 1.29
CA LYS A 278 1.48 20.50 2.21
C LYS A 278 2.69 21.00 1.43
N THR A 279 3.14 22.21 1.73
CA THR A 279 4.28 22.86 1.06
C THR A 279 5.54 22.95 1.92
N ASP A 280 5.46 22.49 3.17
CA ASP A 280 6.58 22.38 4.10
C ASP A 280 7.08 20.93 4.10
N SER A 281 8.35 20.71 3.71
CA SER A 281 8.94 19.38 3.71
C SER A 281 9.34 18.90 5.10
N THR A 282 9.44 19.79 6.10
CA THR A 282 9.97 19.46 7.43
C THR A 282 9.05 18.54 8.24
N ILE A 283 7.82 18.31 7.77
CA ILE A 283 6.87 17.37 8.37
C ILE A 283 6.94 15.96 7.75
N PHE A 284 7.71 15.79 6.67
CA PHE A 284 7.87 14.53 5.94
C PHE A 284 9.20 13.85 6.28
N ALA A 285 9.18 12.52 6.28
CA ALA A 285 10.31 11.68 6.67
C ALA A 285 11.26 11.45 5.49
N ASP A 286 10.89 10.58 4.54
CA ASP A 286 11.71 10.19 3.38
C ASP A 286 11.04 10.43 2.02
N THR A 287 9.73 10.19 1.94
CA THR A 287 8.91 10.39 0.73
C THR A 287 7.95 11.57 0.88
N HIS A 288 7.27 11.92 -0.22
CA HIS A 288 6.27 12.97 -0.25
C HIS A 288 4.96 12.61 0.47
N TYR A 289 4.86 11.42 1.05
CA TYR A 289 3.68 10.96 1.79
C TYR A 289 4.00 10.51 3.23
N HIS A 290 5.24 10.11 3.51
CA HIS A 290 5.60 9.57 4.82
C HIS A 290 5.81 10.69 5.83
N LEU A 291 5.05 10.69 6.91
CA LEU A 291 5.09 11.75 7.91
C LEU A 291 6.08 11.43 9.03
N LEU A 292 6.70 12.49 9.58
CA LEU A 292 7.39 12.41 10.87
C LEU A 292 6.39 12.20 12.01
N PRO A 293 6.79 11.61 13.14
CA PRO A 293 5.87 11.29 14.24
C PRO A 293 4.99 12.46 14.73
N PRO A 294 5.49 13.70 14.89
CA PRO A 294 4.63 14.83 15.26
C PRO A 294 3.54 15.13 14.22
N ALA A 295 3.86 15.00 12.93
CA ALA A 295 2.90 15.22 11.86
C ALA A 295 1.86 14.08 11.75
N ARG A 296 2.23 12.84 12.10
CA ARG A 296 1.28 11.72 12.19
C ARG A 296 0.20 11.97 13.24
N ILE A 297 0.55 12.60 14.37
CA ILE A 297 -0.40 12.97 15.43
C ILE A 297 -1.43 13.96 14.87
N ILE A 298 -0.96 15.06 14.28
CA ILE A 298 -1.83 16.11 13.70
C ILE A 298 -2.72 15.53 12.59
N ARG A 299 -2.15 14.71 11.71
CA ARG A 299 -2.91 14.05 10.64
C ARG A 299 -3.99 13.13 11.21
N SER A 300 -3.69 12.39 12.27
CA SER A 300 -4.63 11.48 12.92
C SER A 300 -5.78 12.24 13.59
N GLU A 301 -5.50 13.36 14.26
CA GLU A 301 -6.52 14.22 14.84
C GLU A 301 -7.47 14.80 13.76
N GLN A 302 -6.92 15.22 12.61
CA GLN A 302 -7.72 15.63 11.47
C GLN A 302 -8.64 14.49 10.98
N LEU A 303 -8.07 13.30 10.73
CA LEU A 303 -8.84 12.14 10.28
C LEU A 303 -9.95 11.76 11.25
N VAL A 304 -9.68 11.77 12.55
CA VAL A 304 -10.67 11.52 13.61
C VAL A 304 -11.81 12.53 13.53
N SER A 305 -11.49 13.83 13.43
CA SER A 305 -12.49 14.90 13.33
C SER A 305 -13.39 14.74 12.10
N GLU A 306 -12.80 14.39 10.96
CA GLU A 306 -13.50 14.17 9.69
C GLU A 306 -14.33 12.88 9.69
N LEU A 307 -13.89 11.83 10.40
CA LEU A 307 -14.58 10.54 10.48
C LEU A 307 -15.77 10.56 11.43
N LYS A 308 -15.66 11.21 12.60
CA LYS A 308 -16.70 11.21 13.65
C LYS A 308 -18.13 11.47 13.10
N PRO A 309 -18.37 12.50 12.25
CA PRO A 309 -19.70 12.74 11.67
C PRO A 309 -20.22 11.60 10.79
N LEU A 310 -19.34 10.91 10.06
CA LEU A 310 -19.68 9.79 9.19
C LEU A 310 -19.99 8.52 9.99
N LEU A 311 -19.26 8.30 11.09
CA LEU A 311 -19.45 7.14 11.96
C LEU A 311 -20.75 7.25 12.76
N ASN A 312 -21.13 8.44 13.20
CA ASN A 312 -22.38 8.68 13.95
C ASN A 312 -23.63 8.56 13.06
N THR A 313 -23.52 8.92 11.77
CA THR A 313 -24.64 8.75 10.83
C THR A 313 -24.89 7.29 10.47
N THR A 314 -23.87 6.43 10.52
CA THR A 314 -24.05 4.98 10.35
C THR A 314 -24.72 4.30 11.55
N GLU A 315 -24.48 4.77 12.77
CA GLU A 315 -25.10 4.18 13.98
C GLU A 315 -26.62 4.40 14.02
N ASN A 316 -27.10 5.55 13.54
CA ASN A 316 -28.54 5.85 13.48
C ASN A 316 -29.31 5.11 12.37
N LYS A 317 -28.64 4.32 11.51
CA LYS A 317 -29.27 3.59 10.40
C LYS A 317 -29.50 2.09 10.67
N ASN A 318 -29.00 1.55 11.77
CA ASN A 318 -29.22 0.17 12.18
C ASN A 318 -30.10 0.14 13.45
N PRO A 319 -31.45 0.07 13.31
CA PRO A 319 -32.35 -0.21 14.43
C PRO A 319 -32.24 -1.65 14.93
#